data_AF-X0YVS7-F1
#
_entry.id   AF-X0YVS7-F1
#
_cell.length_a   1.000
_cell.length_b   1.000
_cell.length_c   1.000
_cell.angle_alpha   90.00
_cell.angle_beta   90.00
_cell.angle_gamma   90.00
#
_symmetry.space_group_name_H-M   'P 1'
#
loop_
_entity.id
_entity.type
_entity.pdbx_description
1 polymer ?
#
loop_
_entity_poly.entity_id
_entity_poly.type
_entity_poly.pdbx_seq_one_letter_code
_entity_poly.pdbx_strand_id
1 'polypeptide(L)'
;SLVSVPRARRIPTLKEQVRDLKLESASMALLAYPILQAADILMVKGDLVPVGKDQLSHIELTREIARRFNDSFGPVFPVPEGLVGPVATLPGLDGKAKMGKSLGNAIFLTDDRPTVERKVMSMYTDPTRIHVTDPGHTRGNPVFTYHDAFNDDHDEVEDLKKRYRKGKVGDVEVKQRLARAINR
;
A
#
# COMPACT_ATOMS: atom_id res chain seq x y z
N SER A 1 8.77 15.09 -30.05
CA SER A 1 8.84 13.99 -29.06
C SER A 1 8.04 14.39 -27.83
N LEU A 2 7.12 13.54 -27.34
CA LEU A 2 6.23 13.88 -26.21
C LEU A 2 6.93 13.79 -24.84
N VAL A 3 7.94 12.93 -24.70
CA VAL A 3 8.74 12.75 -23.48
C VAL A 3 10.22 12.71 -23.82
N SER A 4 11.05 13.43 -23.06
CA SER A 4 12.50 13.41 -23.23
C SER A 4 13.16 12.41 -22.26
N VAL A 5 14.31 11.86 -22.65
CA VAL A 5 15.10 10.96 -21.79
C VAL A 5 15.41 11.59 -20.42
N PRO A 6 15.81 12.88 -20.31
CA PRO A 6 16.02 13.52 -19.01
C PRO A 6 14.76 13.64 -18.16
N ARG A 7 13.55 13.73 -18.75
CA ARG A 7 12.29 13.75 -18.00
C ARG A 7 11.97 12.36 -17.44
N ALA A 8 12.15 11.31 -18.23
CA ALA A 8 11.94 9.92 -17.81
C ALA A 8 12.89 9.53 -16.67
N ARG A 9 14.19 9.89 -16.76
CA ARG A 9 15.19 9.63 -15.70
C ARG A 9 14.92 10.36 -14.38
N ARG A 10 14.05 11.36 -14.37
CA ARG A 10 13.73 12.17 -13.17
C ARG A 10 12.50 11.69 -12.41
N ILE A 11 11.83 10.65 -12.88
CA ILE A 11 10.69 10.04 -12.18
C ILE A 11 11.19 9.45 -10.84
N PRO A 12 10.64 9.89 -9.68
CA PRO A 12 11.14 9.50 -8.36
C PRO A 12 11.14 7.99 -8.11
N THR A 13 10.02 7.32 -8.41
CA THR A 13 9.85 5.87 -8.25
C THR A 13 10.86 5.05 -9.04
N LEU A 14 11.21 5.48 -10.26
CA LEU A 14 12.25 4.80 -11.05
C LEU A 14 13.64 4.94 -10.39
N LYS A 15 13.95 6.10 -9.84
CA LYS A 15 15.22 6.30 -9.11
C LYS A 15 15.29 5.43 -7.86
N GLU A 16 14.18 5.34 -7.13
CA GLU A 16 14.06 4.47 -5.96
C GLU A 16 14.22 3.00 -6.35
N GLN A 17 13.55 2.53 -7.41
CA GLN A 17 13.70 1.16 -7.89
C GLN A 17 15.14 0.81 -8.31
N VAL A 18 15.82 1.70 -9.05
CA VAL A 18 17.23 1.49 -9.44
C VAL A 18 18.12 1.34 -8.20
N ARG A 19 17.91 2.21 -7.19
CA ARG A 19 18.65 2.18 -5.93
C ARG A 19 18.36 0.91 -5.13
N ASP A 20 17.08 0.58 -4.95
CA ASP A 20 16.63 -0.51 -4.09
C ASP A 20 16.99 -1.89 -4.68
N LEU A 21 16.99 -2.01 -6.01
CA LEU A 21 17.47 -3.18 -6.75
C LEU A 21 18.99 -3.20 -6.96
N LYS A 22 19.71 -2.17 -6.48
CA LYS A 22 21.17 -2.00 -6.63
C LYS A 22 21.64 -2.14 -8.08
N LEU A 23 20.89 -1.57 -9.01
CA LEU A 23 21.23 -1.58 -10.43
C LEU A 23 22.26 -0.48 -10.74
N GLU A 24 23.30 -0.80 -11.50
CA GLU A 24 24.29 0.19 -11.95
C GLU A 24 23.68 1.24 -12.87
N SER A 25 22.70 0.84 -13.68
CA SER A 25 21.96 1.73 -14.57
C SER A 25 20.53 1.23 -14.79
N ALA A 26 19.63 2.15 -15.12
CA ALA A 26 18.28 1.80 -15.53
C ALA A 26 18.29 1.20 -16.94
N SER A 27 17.68 0.03 -17.11
CA SER A 27 17.44 -0.53 -18.43
C SER A 27 16.48 0.36 -19.22
N MET A 28 16.52 0.26 -20.56
CA MET A 28 15.57 0.97 -21.41
C MET A 28 14.12 0.59 -21.10
N ALA A 29 13.86 -0.67 -20.77
CA ALA A 29 12.54 -1.13 -20.36
C ALA A 29 12.08 -0.44 -19.07
N LEU A 30 12.96 -0.31 -18.07
CA LEU A 30 12.65 0.38 -16.81
C LEU A 30 12.40 1.87 -17.03
N LEU A 31 13.16 2.53 -17.90
CA LEU A 31 12.96 3.94 -18.24
C LEU A 31 11.68 4.19 -19.04
N ALA A 32 11.31 3.25 -19.93
CA ALA A 32 10.13 3.36 -20.78
C ALA A 32 8.83 2.94 -20.07
N TYR A 33 8.92 2.21 -18.96
CA TYR A 33 7.75 1.66 -18.26
C TYR A 33 6.66 2.71 -17.94
N PRO A 34 6.96 3.89 -17.38
CA PRO A 34 5.91 4.89 -17.13
C PRO A 34 5.30 5.49 -18.40
N ILE A 35 6.02 5.45 -19.52
CA ILE A 35 5.52 5.88 -20.84
C ILE A 35 4.56 4.83 -21.39
N LEU A 36 4.89 3.54 -21.22
CA LEU A 36 4.00 2.44 -21.58
C LEU A 36 2.72 2.49 -20.74
N GLN A 37 2.83 2.72 -19.42
CA GLN A 37 1.69 2.92 -18.54
C GLN A 37 0.81 4.11 -18.98
N ALA A 38 1.42 5.21 -19.42
CA ALA A 38 0.67 6.33 -19.97
C ALA A 38 -0.08 5.95 -21.26
N ALA A 39 0.53 5.15 -22.13
CA ALA A 39 -0.15 4.62 -23.32
C ALA A 39 -1.36 3.76 -22.93
N ASP A 40 -1.21 2.87 -21.94
CA ASP A 40 -2.30 2.00 -21.45
C ASP A 40 -3.48 2.83 -20.92
N ILE A 41 -3.23 3.91 -20.17
CA ILE A 41 -4.27 4.79 -19.64
C ILE A 41 -4.96 5.57 -20.76
N LEU A 42 -4.18 6.17 -21.67
CA LEU A 42 -4.70 7.09 -22.68
C LEU A 42 -5.39 6.36 -23.83
N MET A 43 -4.97 5.14 -24.17
CA MET A 43 -5.60 4.37 -25.26
C MET A 43 -7.06 4.00 -24.94
N VAL A 44 -7.40 3.80 -23.66
CA VAL A 44 -8.77 3.59 -23.20
C VAL A 44 -9.48 4.89 -22.78
N LYS A 45 -8.81 6.04 -22.95
CA LYS A 45 -9.29 7.37 -22.54
C LYS A 45 -9.73 7.41 -21.06
N GLY A 46 -8.91 6.87 -20.16
CA GLY A 46 -9.21 6.88 -18.74
C GLY A 46 -9.20 8.30 -18.15
N ASP A 47 -10.30 8.72 -17.52
CA ASP A 47 -10.40 9.99 -16.79
C ASP A 47 -9.90 9.89 -15.34
N LEU A 48 -10.04 8.72 -14.72
CA LEU A 48 -9.69 8.48 -13.32
C LEU A 48 -8.95 7.15 -13.18
N VAL A 49 -7.80 7.16 -12.51
CA VAL A 49 -6.92 5.99 -12.39
C VAL A 49 -6.65 5.71 -10.91
N PRO A 50 -7.20 4.62 -10.34
CA PRO A 50 -6.89 4.19 -8.98
C PRO A 50 -5.42 3.80 -8.86
N VAL A 51 -4.69 4.47 -7.95
CA VAL A 51 -3.25 4.26 -7.78
C VAL A 51 -2.80 4.40 -6.33
N GLY A 52 -1.67 3.77 -6.00
CA GLY A 52 -0.94 4.05 -4.77
C GLY A 52 -0.29 5.44 -4.79
N LYS A 53 0.02 5.99 -3.61
CA LYS A 53 0.69 7.31 -3.48
C LYS A 53 2.04 7.36 -4.21
N ASP A 54 2.77 6.25 -4.22
CA ASP A 54 4.03 6.10 -4.94
C ASP A 54 3.86 6.27 -6.46
N GLN A 55 2.72 5.85 -7.01
CA GLN A 55 2.47 5.87 -8.45
C GLN A 55 1.96 7.23 -8.99
N LEU A 56 1.69 8.22 -8.13
CA LEU A 56 1.22 9.55 -8.54
C LEU A 56 2.16 10.23 -9.55
N SER A 57 3.47 9.99 -9.43
CA SER A 57 4.46 10.53 -10.36
C SER A 57 4.30 10.00 -11.80
N HIS A 58 3.78 8.78 -11.97
CA HIS A 58 3.47 8.21 -13.29
C HIS A 58 2.16 8.79 -13.85
N ILE A 59 1.17 9.05 -12.99
CA ILE A 59 -0.06 9.73 -13.40
C ILE A 59 0.26 11.16 -13.86
N GLU A 60 1.15 11.89 -13.17
CA GLU A 60 1.56 13.22 -13.62
C GLU A 60 2.28 13.18 -14.97
N LEU A 61 3.14 12.18 -15.21
CA LEU A 61 3.73 11.99 -16.54
C LEU A 61 2.66 11.73 -17.60
N THR A 62 1.65 10.91 -17.28
CA THR A 62 0.52 10.62 -18.19
C THR A 62 -0.24 11.90 -18.53
N ARG A 63 -0.49 12.76 -17.54
CA ARG A 63 -1.13 14.08 -17.72
C ARG A 63 -0.27 15.02 -18.58
N GLU A 64 1.05 15.03 -18.39
CA GLU A 64 1.97 15.78 -19.26
C GLU A 64 1.90 15.30 -20.72
N ILE A 65 1.89 13.98 -20.93
CA ILE A 65 1.79 13.37 -22.27
C ILE A 65 0.46 13.74 -22.94
N ALA A 66 -0.65 13.58 -22.23
CA ALA A 66 -1.99 13.91 -22.73
C ALA A 66 -2.08 15.38 -23.16
N ARG A 67 -1.64 16.30 -22.29
CA ARG A 67 -1.61 17.75 -22.60
C ARG A 67 -0.77 18.05 -23.83
N ARG A 68 0.48 17.57 -23.88
CA ARG A 68 1.38 17.81 -25.02
C ARG A 68 0.84 17.25 -26.33
N PHE A 69 0.23 16.07 -26.28
CA PHE A 69 -0.39 15.47 -27.45
C PHE A 69 -1.55 16.34 -27.95
N ASN A 70 -2.44 16.74 -27.03
CA ASN A 70 -3.58 17.59 -27.37
C ASN A 70 -3.16 18.95 -27.92
N ASP A 71 -2.11 19.56 -27.36
CA ASP A 71 -1.56 20.83 -27.85
C ASP A 71 -0.97 20.71 -29.26
N SER A 72 -0.37 19.56 -29.58
CA SER A 72 0.31 19.34 -30.87
C SER A 72 -0.62 18.86 -31.98
N PHE A 73 -1.65 18.09 -31.63
CA PHE A 73 -2.47 17.33 -32.60
C PHE A 73 -3.98 17.58 -32.46
N GLY A 74 -4.41 18.44 -31.53
CA GLY A 74 -5.80 18.68 -31.22
C GLY A 74 -6.34 17.80 -30.08
N PRO A 75 -7.49 18.16 -29.50
CA PRO A 75 -8.02 17.53 -28.28
C PRO A 75 -8.48 16.09 -28.55
N VAL A 76 -7.65 15.10 -28.20
CA VAL A 76 -7.94 13.68 -28.40
C VAL A 76 -8.08 12.92 -27.09
N PHE A 77 -7.19 13.20 -26.13
CA PHE A 77 -7.11 12.47 -24.87
C PHE A 77 -7.66 13.28 -23.70
N PRO A 78 -8.40 12.65 -22.77
CA PRO A 78 -8.65 13.26 -21.47
C PRO A 78 -7.35 13.41 -20.68
N VAL A 79 -7.36 14.29 -19.67
CA VAL A 79 -6.23 14.47 -18.76
C VAL A 79 -6.55 13.70 -17.47
N PRO A 80 -5.98 12.48 -17.27
CA PRO A 80 -6.39 11.60 -16.18
C PRO A 80 -6.09 12.18 -14.80
N GLU A 81 -6.92 11.86 -13.83
CA GLU A 81 -6.69 12.12 -12.41
C GLU A 81 -6.32 10.85 -11.66
N GLY A 82 -5.42 10.97 -10.68
CA GLY A 82 -5.05 9.85 -9.82
C GLY A 82 -5.99 9.73 -8.64
N LEU A 83 -6.63 8.57 -8.47
CA LEU A 83 -7.45 8.28 -7.29
C LEU A 83 -6.62 7.50 -6.27
N VAL A 84 -6.24 8.16 -5.18
CA VAL A 84 -5.57 7.51 -4.05
C VAL A 84 -6.60 7.05 -3.04
N GLY A 85 -6.64 5.75 -2.76
CA GLY A 85 -7.55 5.17 -1.77
C GLY A 85 -7.30 5.72 -0.35
N PRO A 86 -8.31 5.62 0.54
CA PRO A 86 -8.22 6.11 1.91
C PRO A 86 -7.26 5.27 2.77
N VAL A 87 -7.09 3.99 2.43
CA VAL A 87 -6.26 3.06 3.19
C VAL A 87 -4.81 3.18 2.72
N ALA A 88 -3.92 3.51 3.64
CA ALA A 88 -2.48 3.48 3.41
C ALA A 88 -2.00 2.04 3.17
N THR A 89 -0.81 1.89 2.60
CA THR A 89 -0.15 0.58 2.47
C THR A 89 -0.26 -0.21 3.77
N LEU A 90 -0.79 -1.43 3.69
CA LEU A 90 -0.91 -2.30 4.86
C LEU A 90 0.49 -2.69 5.38
N PRO A 91 0.73 -2.59 6.69
CA PRO A 91 2.00 -3.02 7.27
C PRO A 91 2.15 -4.55 7.17
N GLY A 92 3.39 -5.02 7.17
CA GLY A 92 3.68 -6.44 7.22
C GLY A 92 3.35 -7.05 8.59
N LEU A 93 3.29 -8.39 8.64
CA LEU A 93 3.15 -9.14 9.88
C LEU A 93 4.27 -8.81 10.90
N ASP A 94 5.42 -8.38 10.41
CA ASP A 94 6.61 -7.98 11.20
C ASP A 94 6.57 -6.52 11.67
N GLY A 95 5.47 -5.80 11.45
CA GLY A 95 5.34 -4.39 11.84
C GLY A 95 6.06 -3.41 10.91
N LYS A 96 6.72 -3.89 9.83
CA LYS A 96 7.33 -3.01 8.84
C LYS A 96 6.25 -2.30 8.01
N ALA A 97 6.65 -1.16 7.44
CA ALA A 97 5.74 -0.25 6.73
C ALA A 97 5.00 -0.85 5.52
N LYS A 98 5.43 -1.99 4.98
CA LYS A 98 4.84 -2.61 3.79
C LYS A 98 4.81 -4.13 3.90
N MET A 99 3.62 -4.69 3.67
CA MET A 99 3.45 -6.11 3.38
C MET A 99 4.03 -6.44 1.99
N GLY A 100 4.78 -7.53 1.88
CA GLY A 100 5.31 -8.00 0.60
C GLY A 100 5.56 -9.51 0.57
N LYS A 101 5.22 -10.13 -0.57
CA LYS A 101 5.47 -11.56 -0.80
C LYS A 101 6.94 -11.93 -0.62
N SER A 102 7.84 -11.13 -1.18
CA SER A 102 9.30 -11.34 -1.08
C SER A 102 9.86 -11.12 0.32
N LEU A 103 9.12 -10.41 1.19
CA LEU A 103 9.51 -10.17 2.58
C LEU A 103 9.04 -11.29 3.52
N GLY A 104 8.22 -12.23 3.03
CA GLY A 104 7.67 -13.31 3.85
C GLY A 104 6.71 -12.85 4.95
N ASN A 105 6.26 -11.58 4.92
CA ASN A 105 5.47 -10.94 5.97
C ASN A 105 4.00 -10.72 5.54
N ALA A 106 3.47 -11.58 4.67
CA ALA A 106 2.16 -11.42 4.03
C ALA A 106 1.14 -12.49 4.45
N ILE A 107 -0.12 -12.07 4.55
CA ILE A 107 -1.30 -12.94 4.53
C ILE A 107 -1.84 -12.93 3.11
N PHE A 108 -1.98 -14.10 2.49
CA PHE A 108 -2.49 -14.22 1.12
C PHE A 108 -4.00 -14.43 1.14
N LEU A 109 -4.67 -13.95 0.08
CA LEU A 109 -6.12 -14.16 -0.11
C LEU A 109 -6.49 -15.64 -0.23
N THR A 110 -5.53 -16.50 -0.57
CA THR A 110 -5.70 -17.94 -0.74
C THR A 110 -5.24 -18.75 0.48
N ASP A 111 -4.79 -18.10 1.55
CA ASP A 111 -4.42 -18.82 2.78
C ASP A 111 -5.67 -19.46 3.40
N ASP A 112 -5.54 -20.69 3.88
CA ASP A 112 -6.63 -21.35 4.62
C ASP A 112 -6.82 -20.73 6.01
N ARG A 113 -8.00 -20.97 6.61
CA ARG A 113 -8.36 -20.40 7.93
C ARG A 113 -7.29 -20.66 9.00
N PRO A 114 -6.74 -21.89 9.15
CA PRO A 114 -5.68 -22.16 10.12
C PRO A 114 -4.37 -21.40 9.83
N THR A 115 -4.01 -21.21 8.56
CA THR A 115 -2.82 -20.45 8.18
C THR A 115 -2.97 -18.97 8.49
N VAL A 116 -4.14 -18.38 8.21
CA VAL A 116 -4.45 -17.00 8.60
C VAL A 116 -4.35 -16.84 10.11
N GLU A 117 -4.97 -17.73 10.89
CA GLU A 117 -4.91 -17.68 12.35
C GLU A 117 -3.47 -17.72 12.86
N ARG A 118 -2.66 -18.66 12.38
CA ARG A 118 -1.25 -18.77 12.75
C ARG A 118 -0.45 -17.51 12.40
N LYS A 119 -0.66 -16.94 11.21
CA LYS A 119 0.00 -15.70 10.77
C LYS A 119 -0.40 -14.51 11.63
N VAL A 120 -1.69 -14.33 11.89
CA VAL A 120 -2.22 -13.26 12.76
C VAL A 120 -1.67 -13.41 14.18
N MET A 121 -1.61 -14.63 14.71
CA MET A 121 -1.04 -14.90 16.03
C MET A 121 0.44 -14.49 16.12
N SER A 122 1.20 -14.69 15.05
CA SER A 122 2.61 -14.29 14.96
C SER A 122 2.86 -12.80 14.73
N MET A 123 1.82 -11.99 14.52
CA MET A 123 1.99 -10.56 14.22
C MET A 123 2.74 -9.84 15.34
N TYR A 124 3.63 -8.95 14.94
CA TYR A 124 4.23 -7.96 15.81
C TYR A 124 3.13 -7.08 16.44
N THR A 125 3.29 -6.70 17.71
CA THR A 125 2.35 -5.82 18.43
C THR A 125 3.07 -4.60 19.01
N ASP A 126 3.35 -4.59 20.30
CA ASP A 126 4.01 -3.50 21.00
C ASP A 126 5.16 -4.06 21.85
N PRO A 127 6.43 -3.72 21.55
CA PRO A 127 7.58 -4.27 22.26
C PRO A 127 7.70 -3.70 23.68
N THR A 128 7.04 -2.57 23.97
CA THR A 128 7.02 -1.97 25.30
C THR A 128 6.02 -2.63 26.24
N ARG A 129 5.17 -3.51 25.70
CA ARG A 129 4.15 -4.24 26.43
C ARG A 129 4.67 -5.62 26.85
N ILE A 130 5.23 -5.71 28.05
CA ILE A 130 5.83 -6.96 28.55
C ILE A 130 4.76 -7.88 29.16
N HIS A 131 3.83 -7.30 29.94
CA HIS A 131 2.74 -8.04 30.58
C HIS A 131 1.38 -7.66 30.00
N VAL A 132 0.42 -8.57 30.12
CA VAL A 132 -0.98 -8.36 29.68
C VAL A 132 -1.62 -7.15 30.36
N THR A 133 -1.23 -6.86 31.60
CA THR A 133 -1.72 -5.72 32.39
C THR A 133 -1.06 -4.39 32.01
N ASP A 134 0.00 -4.41 31.20
CA ASP A 134 0.70 -3.19 30.82
C ASP A 134 -0.12 -2.43 29.76
N PRO A 135 -0.27 -1.10 29.90
CA PRO A 135 -0.82 -0.23 28.86
C PRO A 135 -0.06 -0.39 27.55
N GLY A 136 -0.78 -0.63 26.45
CA GLY A 136 -0.19 -0.75 25.12
C GLY A 136 -0.54 0.39 24.18
N HIS A 137 0.30 0.58 23.16
CA HIS A 137 0.10 1.56 22.10
C HIS A 137 -0.66 0.95 20.92
N THR A 138 -1.72 1.64 20.49
CA THR A 138 -2.49 1.25 19.29
C THR A 138 -1.88 1.84 18.02
N ARG A 139 -1.23 3.00 18.13
CA ARG A 139 -0.60 3.67 16.98
C ARG A 139 0.71 2.96 16.64
N GLY A 140 0.86 2.57 15.38
CA GLY A 140 2.04 1.81 14.92
C GLY A 140 1.96 0.31 15.18
N ASN A 141 0.91 -0.17 15.86
CA ASN A 141 0.67 -1.59 16.06
C ASN A 141 -0.09 -2.16 14.85
N PRO A 142 0.51 -3.08 14.06
CA PRO A 142 -0.10 -3.56 12.83
C PRO A 142 -1.41 -4.32 13.07
N VAL A 143 -1.61 -4.92 14.25
CA VAL A 143 -2.87 -5.63 14.58
C VAL A 143 -4.06 -4.67 14.57
N PHE A 144 -3.90 -3.46 15.13
CA PHE A 144 -4.98 -2.46 15.11
C PHE A 144 -5.17 -1.85 13.72
N THR A 145 -4.10 -1.67 12.95
CA THR A 145 -4.21 -1.25 11.55
C THR A 145 -5.03 -2.25 10.73
N TYR A 146 -4.88 -3.55 11.00
CA TYR A 146 -5.66 -4.58 10.29
C TYR A 146 -7.10 -4.64 10.80
N HIS A 147 -7.34 -4.45 12.10
CA HIS A 147 -8.71 -4.30 12.61
C HIS A 147 -9.43 -3.14 11.92
N ASP A 148 -8.80 -1.97 11.81
CA ASP A 148 -9.38 -0.81 11.14
C ASP A 148 -9.68 -1.06 9.65
N ALA A 149 -8.95 -1.97 9.00
CA ALA A 149 -9.12 -2.29 7.58
C ALA A 149 -10.11 -3.42 7.30
N PHE A 150 -10.24 -4.40 8.19
CA PHE A 150 -10.96 -5.65 7.92
C PHE A 150 -12.10 -5.96 8.90
N ASN A 151 -12.14 -5.33 10.07
CA ASN A 151 -13.23 -5.53 11.03
C ASN A 151 -14.32 -4.47 10.82
N ASP A 152 -15.48 -4.90 10.32
CA ASP A 152 -16.64 -4.02 10.12
C ASP A 152 -17.32 -3.61 11.44
N ASP A 153 -17.09 -4.35 12.53
CA ASP A 153 -17.58 -3.97 13.86
C ASP A 153 -16.68 -2.89 14.47
N HIS A 154 -16.92 -1.65 14.06
CA HIS A 154 -16.15 -0.49 14.52
C HIS A 154 -16.26 -0.25 16.03
N ASP A 155 -17.38 -0.63 16.65
CA ASP A 155 -17.57 -0.50 18.09
C ASP A 155 -16.69 -1.50 18.86
N GLU A 156 -16.59 -2.75 18.36
CA GLU A 156 -15.64 -3.74 18.90
C GLU A 156 -14.20 -3.25 18.76
N VAL A 157 -13.82 -2.68 17.61
CA VAL A 157 -12.47 -2.16 17.38
C VAL A 157 -12.13 -1.03 18.36
N GLU A 158 -13.03 -0.08 18.57
CA GLU A 158 -12.81 1.01 19.51
C GLU A 158 -12.78 0.55 20.98
N ASP A 159 -13.61 -0.43 21.35
CA ASP A 159 -13.52 -1.08 22.67
C ASP A 159 -12.17 -1.77 22.88
N LEU A 160 -11.71 -2.58 21.90
CA LEU A 160 -10.42 -3.25 21.95
C LEU A 160 -9.28 -2.23 22.10
N LYS A 161 -9.28 -1.15 21.32
CA LYS A 161 -8.30 -0.06 21.45
C LYS A 161 -8.33 0.58 22.83
N LYS A 162 -9.52 0.86 23.38
CA LYS A 162 -9.69 1.46 24.71
C LYS A 162 -9.19 0.54 25.82
N ARG A 163 -9.49 -0.76 25.76
CA ARG A 163 -9.01 -1.75 26.73
C ARG A 163 -7.50 -1.96 26.59
N TYR A 164 -6.96 -1.95 25.38
CA TYR A 164 -5.53 -2.15 25.12
C TYR A 164 -4.68 -1.03 25.71
N ARG A 165 -5.09 0.22 25.52
CA ARG A 165 -4.45 1.40 26.13
C ARG A 165 -4.53 1.42 27.66
N LYS A 166 -5.43 0.65 28.27
CA LYS A 166 -5.60 0.54 29.72
C LYS A 166 -4.97 -0.73 30.31
N GLY A 167 -4.35 -1.58 29.48
CA GLY A 167 -3.84 -2.88 29.93
C GLY A 167 -4.93 -3.86 30.37
N LYS A 168 -6.15 -3.73 29.81
CA LYS A 168 -7.33 -4.55 30.18
C LYS A 168 -7.69 -5.65 29.17
N VAL A 169 -6.86 -5.86 28.15
CA VAL A 169 -7.07 -6.91 27.12
C VAL A 169 -5.72 -7.42 26.62
N GLY A 170 -5.52 -8.73 26.58
CA GLY A 170 -4.27 -9.32 26.09
C GLY A 170 -4.19 -9.40 24.57
N ASP A 171 -2.96 -9.48 24.05
CA ASP A 171 -2.69 -9.58 22.61
C ASP A 171 -3.37 -10.79 21.97
N VAL A 172 -3.49 -11.90 22.70
CA VAL A 172 -4.17 -13.12 22.23
C VAL A 172 -5.63 -12.85 21.89
N GLU A 173 -6.37 -12.16 22.77
CA GLU A 173 -7.77 -11.85 22.53
C GLU A 173 -7.92 -10.95 21.29
N VAL A 174 -7.14 -9.88 21.21
CA VAL A 174 -7.15 -8.95 20.06
C VAL A 174 -6.86 -9.71 18.76
N LYS A 175 -5.81 -10.53 18.74
CA LYS A 175 -5.43 -11.33 17.56
C LYS A 175 -6.48 -12.38 17.18
N GLN A 176 -7.15 -13.01 18.15
CA GLN A 176 -8.25 -13.93 17.87
C GLN A 176 -9.44 -13.22 17.21
N ARG A 177 -9.80 -12.02 17.70
CA ARG A 177 -10.84 -11.20 17.08
C ARG A 177 -10.46 -10.80 15.67
N LEU A 178 -9.20 -10.38 15.45
CA LEU A 178 -8.71 -10.05 14.12
C LEU A 178 -8.77 -11.24 13.16
N ALA A 179 -8.30 -12.41 13.59
CA ALA A 179 -8.30 -13.60 12.75
C ALA A 179 -9.72 -14.01 12.34
N ARG A 180 -10.70 -13.86 13.23
CA ARG A 180 -12.13 -14.07 12.90
C ARG A 180 -12.64 -13.07 11.87
N ALA A 181 -12.29 -11.78 12.01
CA ALA A 181 -12.68 -10.75 11.06
C ALA A 181 -12.09 -10.99 9.66
N ILE A 182 -10.83 -11.46 9.56
CA ILE A 182 -10.18 -11.77 8.29
C ILE A 182 -10.75 -13.05 7.65
N ASN A 183 -11.03 -14.09 8.46
CA ASN A 183 -11.51 -15.40 7.98
C ASN A 183 -13.02 -15.46 7.66
N ARG A 184 -13.72 -14.32 7.63
CA ARG A 184 -15.17 -14.31 7.39
C ARG A 184 -15.53 -14.83 6.00
#